data_AF-A0A182NTC2-F1
#
_entry.id   AF-A0A182NTC2-F1
#
_cell.length_a   1.000
_cell.length_b   1.000
_cell.length_c   1.000
_cell.angle_alpha   90.00
_cell.angle_beta   90.00
_cell.angle_gamma   90.00
#
_symmetry.space_group_name_H-M   'P 1'
#
loop_
_entity.id
_entity.type
_entity.pdbx_description
1 polymer ?
#
loop_
_entity_poly.entity_id
_entity_poly.type
_entity_poly.pdbx_seq_one_letter_code
_entity_poly.pdbx_strand_id
1 'polypeptide(L)'
;MWKLGLLFVVLLVAVEHGDSLRVKRQYFAPPEECVISHAEIEELVQLTKLAEGRKASRKRPSSSRNPTDQPDACSRRLGEFKTTIEDVLARYSTMQKASISVSQYELMKAQQEQELTGLLRRVDNLEREVEQRFRAEIERLRNSLQKLQRRLNDNLRLLEHERAAGRRAQEALCVGHIQGGNVEEAVKLYRALNGSYEMGRLTNDTYQADGDMVAPLVNFFEALREEAQAFGTIGGYEELHAQVERNNQLDRDRSRTLFHSLVGLEYYYSDPADINRVQTLRVKLIDKLKSFSQKTR
;
A
#
# COMPACT_ATOMS: atom_id res chain seq x y z
N MET A 1 -21.35 17.64 37.55
CA MET A 1 -20.59 18.43 36.54
C MET A 1 -19.08 18.18 36.54
N TRP A 2 -18.44 17.77 37.64
CA TRP A 2 -16.97 17.54 37.65
C TRP A 2 -16.48 16.28 36.91
N LYS A 3 -17.34 15.30 36.66
CA LYS A 3 -16.97 14.06 35.94
C LYS A 3 -16.72 14.26 34.44
N LEU A 4 -17.33 15.28 33.82
CA LEU A 4 -17.10 15.64 32.42
C LEU A 4 -15.79 16.43 32.23
N GLY A 5 -15.43 17.27 33.21
CA GLY A 5 -14.15 17.99 33.18
C GLY A 5 -12.94 17.06 33.30
N LEU A 6 -13.03 16.02 34.14
CA LEU A 6 -11.97 15.02 34.30
C LEU A 6 -11.75 14.19 33.02
N LEU A 7 -12.81 13.91 32.27
CA LEU A 7 -12.73 13.16 31.01
C LEU A 7 -12.08 13.98 29.90
N PHE A 8 -12.32 15.29 29.87
CA PHE A 8 -11.68 16.22 28.94
C PHE A 8 -10.19 16.41 29.22
N VAL A 9 -9.79 16.45 30.50
CA VAL A 9 -8.38 16.56 30.90
C VAL A 9 -7.62 15.27 30.57
N VAL A 10 -8.23 14.09 30.75
CA VAL A 10 -7.60 12.81 30.38
C VAL A 10 -7.45 12.67 28.86
N LEU A 11 -8.41 13.17 28.07
CA LEU A 11 -8.32 13.18 26.60
C LEU A 11 -7.25 14.16 26.09
N LEU A 12 -7.07 15.32 26.72
CA LEU A 12 -6.01 16.27 26.36
C LEU A 12 -4.61 15.73 26.68
N VAL A 13 -4.43 15.05 27.83
CA VAL A 13 -3.13 14.44 28.19
C VAL A 13 -2.76 13.27 27.28
N ALA A 14 -3.74 12.57 26.70
CA ALA A 14 -3.50 11.50 25.73
C ALA A 14 -3.07 12.03 24.34
N VAL A 15 -3.47 13.25 23.97
CA VAL A 15 -3.12 13.86 22.67
C VAL A 15 -1.72 14.50 22.72
N GLU A 16 -1.26 15.00 23.87
CA GLU A 16 0.09 15.58 24.02
C GLU A 16 1.24 14.56 24.20
N HIS A 17 0.94 13.26 24.39
CA HIS A 17 1.97 12.21 24.35
C HIS A 17 2.21 11.66 22.93
N GLY A 18 1.66 12.33 21.90
CA GLY A 18 1.80 11.96 20.49
C GLY A 18 3.13 12.34 19.84
N ASP A 19 4.08 12.95 20.56
CA ASP A 19 5.37 13.35 20.01
C ASP A 19 6.54 12.44 20.45
N SER A 20 7.32 12.06 19.44
CA SER A 20 8.59 11.32 19.51
C SER A 20 8.51 9.79 19.49
N LEU A 21 7.74 9.21 18.57
CA LEU A 21 8.24 8.02 17.87
C LEU A 21 9.36 8.45 16.92
N ARG A 22 10.53 8.74 17.49
CA ARG A 22 11.81 8.71 16.77
C ARG A 22 11.92 7.34 16.13
N VAL A 23 11.62 7.26 14.84
CA VAL A 23 12.00 6.13 13.99
C VAL A 23 13.52 6.07 14.03
N LYS A 24 14.04 5.28 14.96
CA LYS A 24 15.43 4.85 14.99
C LYS A 24 15.60 4.08 13.68
N ARG A 25 16.20 4.70 12.66
CA ARG A 25 16.73 4.00 11.48
C ARG A 25 17.57 2.85 12.03
N GLN A 26 16.98 1.66 12.06
CA GLN A 26 17.75 0.45 12.26
C GLN A 26 18.56 0.32 10.99
N TYR A 27 19.82 0.74 11.08
CA TYR A 27 20.84 0.26 10.17
C TYR A 27 20.84 -1.25 10.35
N PHE A 28 20.21 -1.95 9.41
CA PHE A 28 20.47 -3.36 9.23
C PHE A 28 21.95 -3.45 8.88
N ALA A 29 22.76 -3.88 9.84
CA ALA A 29 24.06 -4.44 9.49
C ALA A 29 23.75 -5.57 8.48
N PRO A 30 24.43 -5.60 7.32
CA PRO A 30 24.24 -6.68 6.38
C PRO A 30 24.47 -8.00 7.12
N PRO A 31 23.62 -9.03 6.94
CA PRO A 31 23.99 -10.36 7.39
C PRO A 31 25.33 -10.71 6.73
N GLU A 32 26.25 -11.31 7.48
CA GLU A 32 27.47 -11.93 6.93
C GLU A 32 27.03 -13.08 6.02
N GLU A 33 26.64 -12.73 4.80
CA GLU A 33 26.28 -13.64 3.74
C GLU A 33 27.56 -14.30 3.26
N CYS A 34 27.67 -15.60 3.50
CA CYS A 34 28.72 -16.42 2.90
C CYS A 34 28.49 -16.49 1.39
N VAL A 35 29.04 -15.53 0.66
CA VAL A 35 28.99 -15.50 -0.81
C VAL A 35 30.12 -16.40 -1.33
N ILE A 36 29.90 -17.71 -1.30
CA ILE A 36 30.75 -18.63 -2.07
C ILE A 36 30.33 -18.47 -3.53
N SER A 37 31.24 -17.99 -4.38
CA SER A 37 30.92 -17.84 -5.79
C SER A 37 30.79 -19.23 -6.44
N HIS A 38 29.80 -19.42 -7.32
CA HIS A 38 29.64 -20.66 -8.08
C HIS A 38 30.91 -21.06 -8.83
N ALA A 39 31.74 -20.07 -9.20
CA ALA A 39 33.04 -20.27 -9.84
C ALA A 39 34.09 -20.95 -8.94
N GLU A 40 34.09 -20.68 -7.62
CA GLU A 40 35.02 -21.32 -6.68
C GLU A 40 34.68 -22.79 -6.45
N ILE A 41 33.38 -23.12 -6.44
CA ILE A 41 32.89 -24.50 -6.39
C ILE A 41 33.26 -25.23 -7.69
N GLU A 42 33.11 -24.59 -8.83
CA GLU A 42 33.44 -25.17 -10.13
C GLU A 42 34.96 -25.39 -10.30
N GLU A 43 35.81 -24.51 -9.75
CA GLU A 43 37.26 -24.70 -9.68
C GLU A 43 37.64 -25.91 -8.82
N LEU A 44 36.98 -26.10 -7.68
CA LEU A 44 37.17 -27.27 -6.80
C LEU A 44 36.72 -28.57 -7.47
N VAL A 45 35.57 -28.55 -8.16
CA VAL A 45 35.08 -29.68 -8.96
C VAL A 45 36.02 -30.01 -10.12
N GLN A 46 36.64 -28.99 -10.73
CA GLN A 46 37.66 -29.22 -11.77
C GLN A 46 38.97 -29.78 -11.19
N LEU A 47 39.40 -29.32 -10.01
CA LEU A 47 40.59 -29.85 -9.33
C LEU A 47 40.41 -31.30 -8.87
N THR A 48 39.24 -31.68 -8.38
CA THR A 48 38.92 -33.09 -8.04
C THR A 48 38.79 -33.95 -9.29
N LYS A 49 38.16 -33.46 -10.38
CA LYS A 49 38.14 -34.15 -11.68
C LYS A 49 39.55 -34.32 -12.29
N LEU A 50 40.46 -33.38 -12.05
CA LEU A 50 41.87 -33.50 -12.45
C LEU A 50 42.62 -34.56 -11.64
N ALA A 51 42.27 -34.76 -10.37
CA ALA A 51 42.80 -35.84 -9.52
C ALA A 51 42.28 -37.21 -9.96
N GLU A 52 41.02 -37.30 -10.40
CA GLU A 52 40.42 -38.54 -10.92
C GLU A 52 40.83 -38.86 -12.38
N GLY A 53 41.17 -37.85 -13.19
CA GLY A 53 41.28 -38.01 -14.64
C GLY A 53 42.43 -37.26 -15.30
N ARG A 54 43.70 -37.62 -15.03
CA ARG A 54 44.81 -37.29 -15.96
C ARG A 54 45.88 -38.38 -16.10
N LYS A 55 45.59 -39.33 -17.01
CA LYS A 55 46.31 -39.37 -18.29
C LYS A 55 45.71 -38.28 -19.20
N ALA A 56 46.32 -37.09 -19.27
CA ALA A 56 46.27 -36.17 -20.42
C ALA A 56 46.67 -34.75 -20.01
N SER A 57 47.81 -34.32 -20.55
CA SER A 57 48.29 -32.94 -20.58
C SER A 57 47.24 -31.97 -21.11
N ARG A 58 46.92 -30.91 -20.35
CA ARG A 58 46.54 -29.60 -20.91
C ARG A 58 46.58 -28.48 -19.85
N LYS A 59 47.32 -27.42 -20.23
CA LYS A 59 47.45 -26.05 -19.70
C LYS A 59 46.58 -25.65 -18.48
N ARG A 60 47.26 -25.17 -17.43
CA ARG A 60 46.72 -24.39 -16.29
C ARG A 60 46.03 -23.12 -16.79
N PRO A 61 44.84 -22.75 -16.29
CA PRO A 61 44.39 -21.37 -16.30
C PRO A 61 45.09 -20.61 -15.17
N SER A 62 45.76 -19.51 -15.52
CA SER A 62 46.22 -18.52 -14.54
C SER A 62 45.09 -17.53 -14.28
N SER A 63 44.44 -17.64 -13.13
CA SER A 63 43.55 -16.61 -12.60
C SER A 63 44.06 -16.18 -11.24
N SER A 64 44.95 -15.20 -11.24
CA SER A 64 45.27 -14.39 -10.06
C SER A 64 44.12 -13.40 -9.87
N ARG A 65 43.38 -13.53 -8.77
CA ARG A 65 42.53 -12.46 -8.25
C ARG A 65 42.86 -12.29 -6.78
N ASN A 66 43.31 -11.08 -6.43
CA ASN A 66 43.63 -10.70 -5.06
C ASN A 66 42.37 -10.77 -4.19
N PRO A 67 42.45 -11.28 -2.94
CA PRO A 67 41.31 -11.30 -2.04
C PRO A 67 41.15 -9.91 -1.41
N THR A 68 40.00 -9.28 -1.66
CA THR A 68 39.56 -8.11 -0.90
C THR A 68 38.66 -8.61 0.24
N ASP A 69 38.99 -8.13 1.43
CA ASP A 69 38.22 -8.19 2.69
C ASP A 69 38.03 -9.57 3.34
N GLN A 70 38.00 -9.55 4.68
CA GLN A 70 38.28 -10.67 5.58
C GLN A 70 37.60 -11.99 5.18
N PRO A 71 38.31 -13.13 5.17
CA PRO A 71 37.71 -14.37 4.71
C PRO A 71 36.66 -14.84 5.71
N ASP A 72 35.42 -14.96 5.25
CA ASP A 72 34.32 -15.61 5.95
C ASP A 72 34.73 -17.01 6.40
N ALA A 73 34.07 -17.52 7.45
CA ALA A 73 34.36 -18.83 8.01
C ALA A 73 34.28 -19.97 6.97
N CYS A 74 33.45 -19.80 5.92
CA CYS A 74 33.37 -20.76 4.83
C CYS A 74 34.54 -20.62 3.84
N SER A 75 34.94 -19.40 3.49
CA SER A 75 36.10 -19.14 2.63
C SER A 75 37.41 -19.63 3.26
N ARG A 76 37.54 -19.55 4.59
CA ARG A 76 38.66 -20.16 5.33
C ARG A 76 38.65 -21.68 5.23
N ARG A 77 37.52 -22.33 5.48
CA ARG A 77 37.39 -23.80 5.34
C ARG A 77 37.62 -24.27 3.92
N LEU A 78 37.19 -23.50 2.92
CA LEU A 78 37.41 -23.77 1.51
C LEU A 78 38.90 -23.66 1.15
N GLY A 79 39.58 -22.63 1.68
CA GLY A 79 41.02 -22.45 1.55
C GLY A 79 41.82 -23.59 2.18
N GLU A 80 41.45 -24.03 3.39
CA GLU A 80 42.04 -25.19 4.06
C GLU A 80 41.85 -26.47 3.24
N PHE A 81 40.66 -26.67 2.66
CA PHE A 81 40.37 -27.82 1.81
C PHE A 81 41.20 -27.81 0.52
N LYS A 82 41.32 -26.63 -0.13
CA LYS A 82 42.16 -26.43 -1.32
C LYS A 82 43.62 -26.76 -1.01
N THR A 83 44.16 -26.24 0.09
CA THR A 83 45.55 -26.53 0.50
C THR A 83 45.78 -28.01 0.79
N THR A 84 44.79 -28.70 1.34
CA THR A 84 44.87 -30.14 1.62
C THR A 84 44.90 -30.96 0.34
N ILE A 85 44.07 -30.61 -0.65
CA ILE A 85 44.08 -31.27 -1.98
C ILE A 85 45.41 -31.02 -2.70
N GLU A 86 45.92 -29.79 -2.66
CA GLU A 86 47.19 -29.42 -3.27
C GLU A 86 48.36 -30.20 -2.66
N ASP A 87 48.36 -30.43 -1.34
CA ASP A 87 49.37 -31.23 -0.64
C ASP A 87 49.28 -32.72 -1.03
N VAL A 88 48.06 -33.29 -1.11
CA VAL A 88 47.86 -34.68 -1.58
C VAL A 88 48.38 -34.86 -3.02
N LEU A 89 48.08 -33.91 -3.92
CA LEU A 89 48.57 -33.93 -5.30
C LEU A 89 50.09 -33.78 -5.39
N ALA A 90 50.68 -32.91 -4.56
CA ALA A 90 52.12 -32.74 -4.49
C ALA A 90 52.81 -34.04 -4.03
N ARG A 91 52.29 -34.70 -2.99
CA ARG A 91 52.80 -35.99 -2.51
C ARG A 91 52.68 -37.10 -3.56
N TYR A 92 51.56 -37.18 -4.26
CA TYR A 92 51.37 -38.11 -5.38
C TYR A 92 52.43 -37.90 -6.49
N SER A 93 52.74 -36.64 -6.81
CA SER A 93 53.75 -36.30 -7.82
C SER A 93 55.18 -36.67 -7.40
N THR A 94 55.47 -36.69 -6.09
CA THR A 94 56.78 -37.10 -5.56
C THR A 94 56.96 -38.61 -5.55
N MET A 95 55.88 -39.38 -5.32
CA MET A 95 55.93 -40.85 -5.40
C MET A 95 56.24 -41.36 -6.81
N GLN A 96 55.79 -40.62 -7.84
CA GLN A 96 56.02 -40.96 -9.24
C GLN A 96 57.48 -40.77 -9.70
N LYS A 97 58.31 -40.06 -8.91
CA LYS A 97 59.70 -39.69 -9.24
C LYS A 97 60.76 -40.43 -8.43
N ALA A 98 60.39 -41.14 -7.37
CA ALA A 98 61.33 -41.82 -6.49
C ALA A 98 61.40 -43.33 -6.78
N SER A 99 62.57 -43.95 -6.61
CA SER A 99 62.79 -45.39 -6.71
C SER A 99 62.19 -46.10 -5.49
N ILE A 100 60.86 -46.15 -5.41
CA ILE A 100 60.09 -46.74 -4.31
C ILE A 100 59.81 -48.21 -4.63
N SER A 101 59.91 -49.08 -3.62
CA SER A 101 59.55 -50.50 -3.76
C SER A 101 58.04 -50.66 -4.01
N VAL A 102 57.64 -51.66 -4.80
CA VAL A 102 56.22 -51.87 -5.20
C VAL A 102 55.29 -51.94 -3.98
N SER A 103 55.72 -52.59 -2.90
CA SER A 103 54.94 -52.70 -1.66
C SER A 103 54.76 -51.38 -0.92
N GLN A 104 55.77 -50.50 -0.93
CA GLN A 104 55.67 -49.15 -0.35
C GLN A 104 54.77 -48.24 -1.19
N TYR A 105 54.80 -48.39 -2.51
CA TYR A 105 53.91 -47.67 -3.42
C TYR A 105 52.45 -48.06 -3.21
N GLU A 106 52.14 -49.36 -3.09
CA GLU A 106 50.78 -49.84 -2.84
C GLU A 106 50.22 -49.38 -1.48
N LEU A 107 51.05 -49.40 -0.43
CA LEU A 107 50.65 -48.90 0.89
C LEU A 107 50.34 -47.39 0.86
N MET A 108 51.21 -46.61 0.22
CA MET A 108 51.01 -45.16 0.09
C MET A 108 49.81 -44.82 -0.80
N LYS A 109 49.59 -45.58 -1.87
CA LYS A 109 48.40 -45.47 -2.73
C LYS A 109 47.11 -45.77 -1.96
N ALA A 110 47.07 -46.85 -1.17
CA ALA A 110 45.90 -47.19 -0.35
C ALA A 110 45.60 -46.10 0.69
N GLN A 111 46.64 -45.52 1.31
CA GLN A 111 46.48 -44.41 2.25
C GLN A 111 45.90 -43.17 1.56
N GLN A 112 46.34 -42.85 0.35
CA GLN A 112 45.83 -41.71 -0.42
C GLN A 112 44.41 -41.94 -0.95
N GLU A 113 44.06 -43.16 -1.38
CA GLU A 113 42.69 -43.51 -1.78
C GLU A 113 41.73 -43.40 -0.58
N GLN A 114 42.19 -43.74 0.62
CA GLN A 114 41.42 -43.57 1.86
C GLN A 114 41.24 -42.09 2.22
N GLU A 115 42.29 -41.27 2.11
CA GLU A 115 42.22 -39.82 2.33
C GLU A 115 41.29 -39.14 1.31
N LEU A 116 41.39 -39.50 0.03
CA LEU A 116 40.52 -38.98 -1.04
C LEU A 116 39.05 -39.34 -0.79
N THR A 117 38.77 -40.58 -0.41
CA THR A 117 37.40 -41.01 -0.06
C THR A 117 36.85 -40.24 1.14
N GLY A 118 37.71 -39.93 2.12
CA GLY A 118 37.37 -39.09 3.27
C GLY A 118 37.05 -37.65 2.88
N LEU A 119 37.83 -37.07 1.95
CA LEU A 119 37.60 -35.73 1.42
C LEU A 119 36.31 -35.64 0.60
N LEU A 120 36.03 -36.62 -0.27
CA LEU A 120 34.80 -36.68 -1.05
C LEU A 120 33.55 -36.71 -0.14
N ARG A 121 33.56 -37.55 0.91
CA ARG A 121 32.46 -37.57 1.88
C ARG A 121 32.26 -36.24 2.61
N ARG A 122 33.35 -35.49 2.85
CA ARG A 122 33.25 -34.15 3.46
C ARG A 122 32.64 -33.14 2.51
N VAL A 123 32.97 -33.19 1.22
CA VAL A 123 32.33 -32.35 0.19
C VAL A 123 30.85 -32.68 0.08
N ASP A 124 30.48 -33.94 -0.05
CA ASP A 124 29.07 -34.36 -0.13
C ASP A 124 28.24 -33.88 1.08
N ASN A 125 28.82 -33.96 2.28
CA ASN A 125 28.16 -33.47 3.50
C ASN A 125 28.04 -31.94 3.51
N LEU A 126 29.08 -31.22 3.08
CA LEU A 126 29.05 -29.76 2.97
C LEU A 126 28.03 -29.30 1.93
N GLU A 127 27.96 -29.94 0.76
CA GLU A 127 26.96 -29.64 -0.26
C GLU A 127 25.54 -29.81 0.27
N ARG A 128 25.27 -30.91 0.98
CA ARG A 128 23.97 -31.16 1.62
C ARG A 128 23.63 -30.13 2.69
N GLU A 129 24.58 -29.78 3.55
CA GLU A 129 24.35 -28.76 4.59
C GLU A 129 24.05 -27.39 3.98
N VAL A 130 24.80 -27.01 2.95
CA VAL A 130 24.61 -25.74 2.24
C VAL A 130 23.26 -25.71 1.54
N GLU A 131 22.88 -26.79 0.83
CA GLU A 131 21.59 -26.89 0.16
C GLU A 131 20.41 -26.82 1.15
N GLN A 132 20.50 -27.50 2.29
CA GLN A 132 19.49 -27.44 3.34
C GLN A 132 19.35 -26.04 3.93
N ARG A 133 20.47 -25.35 4.19
CA ARG A 133 20.46 -23.97 4.69
C ARG A 133 19.83 -23.02 3.69
N PHE A 134 20.18 -23.11 2.41
CA PHE A 134 19.58 -22.27 1.37
C PHE A 134 18.09 -22.53 1.21
N ARG A 135 17.64 -23.80 1.24
CA ARG A 135 16.21 -24.12 1.21
C ARG A 135 15.46 -23.53 2.41
N ALA A 136 16.03 -23.66 3.61
CA ALA A 136 15.44 -23.08 4.82
C ALA A 136 15.36 -21.54 4.75
N GLU A 137 16.39 -20.88 4.21
CA GLU A 137 16.40 -19.42 4.07
C GLU A 137 15.39 -18.95 3.01
N ILE A 138 15.30 -19.66 1.87
CA ILE A 138 14.29 -19.39 0.85
C ILE A 138 12.87 -19.54 1.43
N GLU A 139 12.60 -20.58 2.20
CA GLU A 139 11.30 -20.76 2.86
C GLU A 139 11.02 -19.68 3.90
N ARG A 140 12.03 -19.28 4.69
CA ARG A 140 11.93 -18.19 5.65
C ARG A 140 11.58 -16.87 4.95
N LEU A 141 12.28 -16.54 3.87
CA LEU A 141 12.03 -15.36 3.04
C LEU A 141 10.66 -15.40 2.37
N ARG A 142 10.24 -16.56 1.87
CA ARG A 142 8.91 -16.74 1.29
C ARG A 142 7.81 -16.50 2.32
N ASN A 143 7.97 -17.04 3.53
CA ASN A 143 7.03 -16.86 4.62
C ASN A 143 6.99 -15.40 5.12
N SER A 144 8.14 -14.72 5.19
CA SER A 144 8.20 -13.31 5.57
C SER A 144 7.53 -12.42 4.53
N LEU A 145 7.76 -12.68 3.24
CA LEU A 145 7.13 -11.96 2.14
C LEU A 145 5.61 -12.15 2.15
N GLN A 146 5.12 -13.38 2.35
CA GLN A 146 3.68 -13.63 2.50
C GLN A 146 3.06 -12.90 3.69
N LYS A 147 3.75 -12.86 4.84
CA LYS A 147 3.30 -12.11 6.02
C LYS A 147 3.26 -10.61 5.73
N LEU A 148 4.27 -10.08 5.05
CA LEU A 148 4.34 -8.67 4.66
C LEU A 148 3.19 -8.32 3.70
N GLN A 149 2.93 -9.16 2.70
CA GLN A 149 1.85 -8.96 1.74
C GLN A 149 0.48 -8.95 2.42
N ARG A 150 0.23 -9.85 3.40
CA ARG A 150 -1.00 -9.84 4.19
C ARG A 150 -1.15 -8.54 4.97
N ARG A 151 -0.11 -8.12 5.70
CA ARG A 151 -0.12 -6.86 6.46
C ARG A 151 -0.36 -5.64 5.55
N LEU A 152 0.23 -5.63 4.37
CA LEU A 152 0.02 -4.55 3.40
C LEU A 152 -1.44 -4.51 2.96
N ASN A 153 -2.03 -5.65 2.59
CA ASN A 153 -3.43 -5.72 2.20
C ASN A 153 -4.38 -5.32 3.33
N ASP A 154 -4.08 -5.73 4.57
CA ASP A 154 -4.88 -5.36 5.73
C ASP A 154 -4.81 -3.85 6.00
N ASN A 155 -3.61 -3.26 5.92
CA ASN A 155 -3.42 -1.82 6.06
C ASN A 155 -4.12 -1.02 4.94
N LEU A 156 -4.11 -1.51 3.70
CA LEU A 156 -4.83 -0.89 2.59
C LEU A 156 -6.34 -0.90 2.84
N ARG A 157 -6.89 -2.03 3.30
CA ARG A 157 -8.31 -2.13 3.67
C ARG A 157 -8.69 -1.18 4.81
N LEU A 158 -7.85 -1.07 5.84
CA LEU A 158 -8.05 -0.13 6.93
C LEU A 158 -8.04 1.32 6.43
N LEU A 159 -7.07 1.68 5.57
CA LEU A 159 -6.99 3.02 5.00
C LEU A 159 -8.21 3.36 4.13
N GLU A 160 -8.69 2.41 3.32
CA GLU A 160 -9.92 2.58 2.54
C GLU A 160 -11.14 2.78 3.44
N HIS A 161 -11.23 2.01 4.53
CA HIS A 161 -12.28 2.14 5.52
C HIS A 161 -12.26 3.52 6.21
N GLU A 162 -11.09 3.98 6.67
CA GLU A 162 -10.92 5.29 7.29
C GLU A 162 -11.23 6.43 6.31
N ARG A 163 -10.80 6.32 5.05
CA ARG A 163 -11.15 7.30 4.01
C ARG A 163 -12.65 7.35 3.76
N ALA A 164 -13.33 6.20 3.74
CA ALA A 164 -14.78 6.14 3.59
C ALA A 164 -15.50 6.73 4.81
N ALA A 165 -15.03 6.43 6.02
CA ALA A 165 -15.55 7.00 7.26
C ALA A 165 -15.35 8.52 7.32
N GLY A 166 -14.16 9.01 6.94
CA GLY A 166 -13.84 10.43 6.85
C GLY A 166 -14.72 11.18 5.86
N ARG A 167 -14.96 10.61 4.67
CA ARG A 167 -15.91 11.19 3.70
C ARG A 167 -17.32 11.27 4.26
N ARG A 168 -17.83 10.20 4.87
CA ARG A 168 -19.16 10.21 5.51
C ARG A 168 -19.27 11.23 6.63
N ALA A 169 -18.21 11.40 7.42
CA ALA A 169 -18.17 12.43 8.46
C ALA A 169 -18.22 13.84 7.86
N GLN A 170 -17.50 14.10 6.75
CA GLN A 170 -17.58 15.36 6.03
C GLN A 170 -18.96 15.63 5.41
N GLU A 171 -19.59 14.60 4.81
CA GLU A 171 -20.97 14.67 4.31
C GLU A 171 -21.93 15.07 5.45
N ALA A 172 -21.85 14.39 6.60
CA ALA A 172 -22.68 14.67 7.76
C ALA A 172 -22.44 16.07 8.35
N LEU A 173 -21.18 16.54 8.38
CA LEU A 173 -20.86 17.91 8.79
C LEU A 173 -21.47 18.93 7.84
N CYS A 174 -21.37 18.71 6.52
CA CYS A 174 -21.98 19.59 5.52
C CYS A 174 -23.49 19.70 5.76
N VAL A 175 -24.19 18.56 5.92
CA VAL A 175 -25.62 18.54 6.25
C VAL A 175 -25.91 19.30 7.54
N GLY A 176 -25.14 19.07 8.61
CA GLY A 176 -25.32 19.76 9.89
C GLY A 176 -25.12 21.27 9.79
N HIS A 177 -24.15 21.74 8.99
CA HIS A 177 -23.94 23.17 8.74
C HIS A 177 -25.10 23.79 7.96
N ILE A 178 -25.68 23.09 6.98
CA ILE A 178 -26.87 23.56 6.26
C ILE A 178 -28.05 23.66 7.21
N GLN A 179 -28.32 22.62 8.01
CA GLN A 179 -29.39 22.61 9.01
C GLN A 179 -29.23 23.72 10.05
N GLY A 180 -27.99 24.02 10.44
CA GLY A 180 -27.66 25.12 11.34
C GLY A 180 -27.69 26.51 10.70
N GLY A 181 -27.98 26.62 9.39
CA GLY A 181 -27.98 27.89 8.65
C GLY A 181 -26.60 28.49 8.39
N ASN A 182 -25.52 27.75 8.67
CA ASN A 182 -24.15 28.20 8.44
C ASN A 182 -23.73 27.87 6.99
N VAL A 183 -24.28 28.64 6.05
CA VAL A 183 -24.15 28.40 4.61
C VAL A 183 -22.70 28.50 4.13
N GLU A 184 -21.90 29.44 4.65
CA GLU A 184 -20.53 29.65 4.22
C GLU A 184 -19.65 28.42 4.48
N GLU A 185 -19.71 27.86 5.70
CA GLU A 185 -18.97 26.64 6.04
C GLU A 185 -19.54 25.41 5.30
N ALA A 186 -20.86 25.34 5.10
CA ALA A 186 -21.47 24.27 4.32
C ALA A 186 -20.94 24.25 2.87
N VAL A 187 -20.89 25.41 2.21
CA VAL A 187 -20.38 25.55 0.84
C VAL A 187 -18.91 25.19 0.76
N LYS A 188 -18.09 25.64 1.72
CA LYS A 188 -16.67 25.30 1.78
C LYS A 188 -16.44 23.79 1.91
N LEU A 189 -17.18 23.14 2.80
CA LEU A 189 -17.13 21.67 2.96
C LEU A 189 -17.62 20.95 1.70
N TYR A 190 -18.70 21.43 1.09
CA TYR A 190 -19.26 20.82 -0.12
C TYR A 190 -18.29 20.91 -1.32
N ARG A 191 -17.65 22.07 -1.51
CA ARG A 191 -16.59 22.23 -2.53
C ARG A 191 -15.42 21.27 -2.26
N ALA A 192 -15.06 21.05 -1.00
CA ALA A 192 -13.98 20.12 -0.63
C ALA A 192 -14.32 18.64 -0.93
N LEU A 193 -15.61 18.29 -0.96
CA LEU A 193 -16.08 16.96 -1.40
C LEU A 193 -15.96 16.75 -2.92
N ASN A 194 -15.73 17.82 -3.68
CA ASN A 194 -15.36 17.79 -5.10
C ASN A 194 -16.23 16.85 -5.96
N GLY A 195 -17.55 16.94 -5.80
CA GLY A 195 -18.52 16.14 -6.57
C GLY A 195 -18.71 14.70 -6.12
N SER A 196 -18.06 14.25 -5.03
CA SER A 196 -18.32 12.91 -4.47
C SER A 196 -19.69 12.79 -3.78
N TYR A 197 -20.29 13.94 -3.45
CA TYR A 197 -21.59 14.02 -2.79
C TYR A 197 -22.60 14.69 -3.71
N GLU A 198 -23.52 13.90 -4.24
CA GLU A 198 -24.53 14.36 -5.20
C GLU A 198 -25.53 15.32 -4.54
N MET A 199 -25.89 16.39 -5.26
CA MET A 199 -26.79 17.44 -4.74
C MET A 199 -28.17 16.91 -4.32
N GLY A 200 -28.75 15.98 -5.10
CA GLY A 200 -30.04 15.36 -4.75
C GLY A 200 -29.96 14.57 -3.44
N ARG A 201 -28.87 13.80 -3.25
CA ARG A 201 -28.63 13.04 -2.01
C ARG A 201 -28.43 13.97 -0.82
N LEU A 202 -27.62 15.02 -0.97
CA LEU A 202 -27.43 16.05 0.06
C LEU A 202 -28.76 16.69 0.47
N THR A 203 -29.60 17.02 -0.52
CA THR A 203 -30.92 17.62 -0.29
C THR A 203 -31.80 16.69 0.54
N ASN A 204 -31.87 15.40 0.17
CA ASN A 204 -32.64 14.41 0.91
C ASN A 204 -32.11 14.21 2.35
N ASP A 205 -30.80 14.04 2.52
CA ASP A 205 -30.18 13.86 3.83
C ASP A 205 -30.41 15.08 4.74
N THR A 206 -30.42 16.29 4.17
CA THR A 206 -30.67 17.54 4.91
C THR A 206 -32.14 17.69 5.28
N TYR A 207 -33.05 17.34 4.38
CA TYR A 207 -34.50 17.52 4.53
C TYR A 207 -35.12 16.57 5.56
N GLN A 208 -34.47 15.45 5.89
CA GLN A 208 -34.96 14.47 6.87
C GLN A 208 -34.96 14.96 8.34
N ALA A 209 -34.46 16.17 8.63
CA ALA A 209 -34.54 16.75 9.97
C ALA A 209 -35.90 17.45 10.23
N ASP A 210 -36.41 17.37 11.47
CA ASP A 210 -37.72 17.86 11.94
C ASP A 210 -37.90 19.40 11.93
N GLY A 211 -37.38 20.13 10.94
CA GLY A 211 -37.49 21.58 10.82
C GLY A 211 -37.81 22.06 9.40
N ASP A 212 -38.11 23.36 9.26
CA ASP A 212 -38.27 23.98 7.93
C ASP A 212 -36.90 24.12 7.25
N MET A 213 -36.56 23.12 6.45
CA MET A 213 -35.28 23.05 5.73
C MET A 213 -35.32 23.75 4.37
N VAL A 214 -36.46 24.28 3.93
CA VAL A 214 -36.59 24.91 2.60
C VAL A 214 -35.71 26.14 2.51
N ALA A 215 -35.78 27.06 3.47
CA ALA A 215 -34.98 28.28 3.43
C ALA A 215 -33.46 28.03 3.56
N PRO A 216 -32.96 27.19 4.50
CA PRO A 216 -31.54 26.86 4.56
C PRO A 216 -31.00 26.20 3.28
N LEU A 217 -31.75 25.26 2.69
CA LEU A 217 -31.35 24.61 1.44
C LEU A 217 -31.34 25.57 0.26
N VAL A 218 -32.36 26.44 0.15
CA VAL A 218 -32.39 27.47 -0.89
C VAL A 218 -31.21 28.42 -0.76
N ASN A 219 -30.92 28.93 0.44
CA ASN A 219 -29.76 29.80 0.67
C ASN A 219 -28.44 29.11 0.30
N PHE A 220 -28.32 27.81 0.60
CA PHE A 220 -27.16 27.01 0.22
C PHE A 220 -27.02 26.87 -1.31
N PHE A 221 -28.12 26.60 -2.03
CA PHE A 221 -28.09 26.54 -3.49
C PHE A 221 -27.79 27.90 -4.13
N GLU A 222 -28.33 28.98 -3.58
CA GLU A 222 -28.02 30.36 -4.03
C GLU A 222 -26.55 30.69 -3.84
N ALA A 223 -25.92 30.27 -2.74
CA ALA A 223 -24.49 30.46 -2.51
C ALA A 223 -23.60 29.67 -3.51
N LEU A 224 -24.14 28.63 -4.15
CA LEU A 224 -23.48 27.84 -5.20
C LEU A 224 -23.87 28.26 -6.62
N ARG A 225 -24.64 29.35 -6.79
CA ARG A 225 -25.24 29.73 -8.08
C ARG A 225 -24.23 29.91 -9.20
N GLU A 226 -23.06 30.49 -8.92
CA GLU A 226 -22.00 30.69 -9.93
C GLU A 226 -21.42 29.37 -10.45
N GLU A 227 -21.46 28.32 -9.63
CA GLU A 227 -20.96 26.98 -9.92
C GLU A 227 -22.13 25.99 -10.16
N ALA A 228 -23.32 26.51 -10.48
CA ALA A 228 -24.57 25.75 -10.56
C ALA A 228 -24.49 24.54 -11.50
N GLN A 229 -23.83 24.69 -12.65
CA GLN A 229 -23.62 23.61 -13.61
C GLN A 229 -22.62 22.57 -13.09
N ALA A 230 -21.52 22.99 -12.46
CA ALA A 230 -20.50 22.09 -11.94
C ALA A 230 -21.03 21.19 -10.82
N PHE A 231 -21.90 21.74 -9.96
CA PHE A 231 -22.48 21.02 -8.83
C PHE A 231 -23.90 20.49 -9.07
N GLY A 232 -24.47 20.72 -10.25
CA GLY A 232 -25.82 20.24 -10.59
C GLY A 232 -26.90 20.76 -9.64
N THR A 233 -26.84 22.04 -9.25
CA THR A 233 -27.77 22.63 -8.24
C THR A 233 -29.25 22.45 -8.58
N ILE A 234 -29.62 22.42 -9.87
CA ILE A 234 -30.98 22.11 -10.34
C ILE A 234 -31.50 20.76 -9.84
N GLY A 235 -30.64 19.74 -9.72
CA GLY A 235 -31.03 18.44 -9.14
C GLY A 235 -31.41 18.57 -7.66
N GLY A 236 -30.75 19.46 -6.92
CA GLY A 236 -31.12 19.78 -5.54
C GLY A 236 -32.48 20.48 -5.46
N TYR A 237 -32.73 21.46 -6.33
CA TYR A 237 -34.03 22.14 -6.38
C TYR A 237 -35.19 21.20 -6.75
N GLU A 238 -34.99 20.29 -7.71
CA GLU A 238 -35.99 19.30 -8.10
C GLU A 238 -36.29 18.33 -6.95
N GLU A 239 -35.28 17.82 -6.26
CA GLU A 239 -35.47 16.95 -5.10
C GLU A 239 -36.16 17.69 -3.95
N LEU A 240 -35.77 18.93 -3.66
CA LEU A 240 -36.42 19.75 -2.63
C LEU A 240 -37.89 20.00 -2.96
N HIS A 241 -38.20 20.37 -4.22
CA HIS A 241 -39.59 20.50 -4.66
C HIS A 241 -40.36 19.19 -4.49
N ALA A 242 -39.79 18.06 -4.92
CA ALA A 242 -40.43 16.76 -4.82
C ALA A 242 -40.71 16.36 -3.36
N GLN A 243 -39.78 16.61 -2.43
CA GLN A 243 -39.97 16.32 -1.00
C GLN A 243 -41.06 17.19 -0.37
N VAL A 244 -41.02 18.50 -0.64
CA VAL A 244 -42.02 19.45 -0.13
C VAL A 244 -43.41 19.14 -0.68
N GLU A 245 -43.51 18.75 -1.96
CA GLU A 245 -44.76 18.33 -2.60
C GLU A 245 -45.28 17.01 -2.04
N ARG A 246 -44.42 15.97 -1.93
CA ARG A 246 -44.79 14.67 -1.35
C ARG A 246 -45.31 14.78 0.08
N ASN A 247 -44.75 15.70 0.87
CA ASN A 247 -45.16 15.92 2.26
C ASN A 247 -46.36 16.85 2.40
N ASN A 248 -46.98 17.30 1.29
CA ASN A 248 -48.06 18.30 1.29
C ASN A 248 -47.68 19.60 2.04
N GLN A 249 -46.39 19.92 2.04
CA GLN A 249 -45.78 21.05 2.72
C GLN A 249 -45.58 22.26 1.80
N LEU A 250 -46.00 22.13 0.55
CA LEU A 250 -45.89 23.17 -0.48
C LEU A 250 -46.98 24.23 -0.28
N ASP A 251 -46.68 25.22 0.55
CA ASP A 251 -47.52 26.41 0.74
C ASP A 251 -47.09 27.58 -0.16
N ARG A 252 -47.77 28.72 -0.02
CA ARG A 252 -47.50 29.92 -0.82
C ARG A 252 -46.10 30.49 -0.57
N ASP A 253 -45.63 30.47 0.67
CA ASP A 253 -44.36 31.10 1.06
C ASP A 253 -43.18 30.26 0.59
N ARG A 254 -43.20 28.95 0.83
CA ARG A 254 -42.19 28.01 0.34
C ARG A 254 -42.13 27.96 -1.19
N SER A 255 -43.30 27.96 -1.84
CA SER A 255 -43.38 28.04 -3.30
C SER A 255 -42.78 29.34 -3.83
N ARG A 256 -42.99 30.46 -3.13
CA ARG A 256 -42.44 31.76 -3.48
C ARG A 256 -40.91 31.78 -3.29
N THR A 257 -40.41 31.25 -2.18
CA THR A 257 -38.97 31.14 -1.89
C THR A 257 -38.25 30.33 -2.97
N LEU A 258 -38.74 29.12 -3.27
CA LEU A 258 -38.21 28.27 -4.35
C LEU A 258 -38.29 28.95 -5.72
N PHE A 259 -39.39 29.66 -6.00
CA PHE A 259 -39.55 30.32 -7.28
C PHE A 259 -38.51 31.44 -7.47
N HIS A 260 -38.33 32.32 -6.48
CA HIS A 260 -37.40 33.44 -6.60
C HIS A 260 -35.95 32.99 -6.74
N SER A 261 -35.55 31.94 -6.04
CA SER A 261 -34.18 31.42 -6.13
C SER A 261 -33.86 30.76 -7.49
N LEU A 262 -34.88 30.29 -8.22
CA LEU A 262 -34.75 29.77 -9.57
C LEU A 262 -34.69 30.86 -10.65
N VAL A 263 -35.08 32.10 -10.34
CA VAL A 263 -35.08 33.19 -11.34
C VAL A 263 -33.64 33.54 -11.73
N GLY A 264 -33.34 33.43 -13.03
CA GLY A 264 -32.01 33.73 -13.56
C GLY A 264 -30.99 32.62 -13.31
N LEU A 265 -31.40 31.49 -12.72
CA LEU A 265 -30.54 30.32 -12.59
C LEU A 265 -30.18 29.74 -13.97
N GLU A 266 -31.07 29.89 -14.95
CA GLU A 266 -30.83 29.47 -16.34
C GLU A 266 -29.56 30.06 -16.98
N TYR A 267 -29.11 31.25 -16.53
CA TYR A 267 -27.92 31.90 -17.07
C TYR A 267 -26.60 31.21 -16.65
N TYR A 268 -26.65 30.33 -15.66
CA TYR A 268 -25.49 29.60 -15.14
C TYR A 268 -25.39 28.17 -15.70
N TYR A 269 -26.28 27.81 -16.64
CA TYR A 269 -26.26 26.52 -17.32
C TYR A 269 -25.95 26.72 -18.81
N SER A 270 -25.06 25.87 -19.33
CA SER A 270 -24.74 25.83 -20.75
C SER A 270 -25.47 24.70 -21.50
N ASP A 271 -25.90 23.66 -20.78
CA ASP A 271 -26.61 22.52 -21.36
C ASP A 271 -28.10 22.86 -21.56
N PRO A 272 -28.64 22.78 -22.80
CA PRO A 272 -30.06 22.96 -23.06
C PRO A 272 -30.97 22.05 -22.22
N ALA A 273 -30.54 20.85 -21.87
CA ALA A 273 -31.32 19.92 -21.05
C ALA A 273 -31.54 20.50 -19.64
N ASP A 274 -30.50 21.03 -19.02
CA ASP A 274 -30.58 21.62 -17.67
C ASP A 274 -31.32 22.96 -17.68
N ILE A 275 -31.14 23.78 -18.72
CA ILE A 275 -31.94 25.01 -18.90
C ILE A 275 -33.43 24.67 -18.97
N ASN A 276 -33.81 23.63 -19.73
CA ASN A 276 -35.20 23.18 -19.83
C ASN A 276 -35.74 22.65 -18.49
N ARG A 277 -34.90 21.98 -17.69
CA ARG A 277 -35.27 21.54 -16.33
C ARG A 277 -35.58 22.72 -15.42
N VAL A 278 -34.71 23.74 -15.39
CA VAL A 278 -34.94 24.99 -14.64
C VAL A 278 -36.25 25.65 -15.07
N GLN A 279 -36.48 25.81 -16.37
CA GLN A 279 -37.71 26.42 -16.89
C GLN A 279 -38.96 25.60 -16.53
N THR A 280 -38.90 24.28 -16.65
CA THR A 280 -40.01 23.39 -16.30
C THR A 280 -40.37 23.51 -14.83
N LEU A 281 -39.38 23.53 -13.93
CA LEU A 281 -39.60 23.67 -12.51
C LEU A 281 -40.19 25.05 -12.15
N ARG A 282 -39.71 26.12 -12.81
CA ARG A 282 -40.28 27.47 -12.66
C ARG A 282 -41.74 27.53 -13.07
N VAL A 283 -42.13 26.90 -14.19
CA VAL A 283 -43.53 26.85 -14.65
C VAL A 283 -44.41 26.14 -13.62
N LYS A 284 -43.98 24.96 -13.11
CA LYS A 284 -44.70 24.22 -12.06
C LYS A 284 -44.98 25.08 -10.82
N LEU A 285 -43.95 25.80 -10.34
CA LEU A 285 -44.06 26.68 -9.17
C LEU A 285 -44.96 27.89 -9.43
N ILE A 286 -44.90 28.52 -10.61
CA ILE A 286 -45.80 29.61 -10.99
C ILE A 286 -47.25 29.15 -10.99
N ASP A 287 -47.54 28.00 -11.60
CA ASP A 287 -48.91 27.49 -11.70
C ASP A 287 -49.45 27.11 -10.31
N LYS A 288 -48.59 26.58 -9.43
CA LYS A 288 -48.94 26.36 -8.03
C LYS A 288 -49.25 27.68 -7.30
N LEU A 289 -48.42 28.71 -7.46
CA LEU A 289 -48.63 30.02 -6.88
C LEU A 289 -49.96 30.68 -7.34
N LYS A 290 -50.31 30.53 -8.62
CA LYS A 290 -51.61 30.96 -9.16
C LYS A 290 -52.78 30.20 -8.55
N SER A 291 -52.64 28.90 -8.30
CA SER A 291 -53.70 28.10 -7.67
C SER A 291 -54.05 28.58 -6.25
N PHE A 292 -53.07 29.12 -5.52
CA PHE A 292 -53.31 29.71 -4.19
C PHE A 292 -54.07 31.03 -4.26
N SER A 293 -53.83 31.86 -5.28
CA SER A 293 -54.53 33.15 -5.42
C SER A 293 -55.99 32.98 -5.86
N GLN A 294 -56.29 31.92 -6.61
CA GLN A 294 -57.66 31.57 -7.01
C GLN A 294 -58.50 30.99 -5.85
N LYS A 295 -57.88 30.25 -4.90
CA LYS A 295 -58.57 29.72 -3.71
C LYS A 295 -58.96 30.77 -2.67
N THR A 296 -58.38 31.97 -2.74
CA THR A 296 -58.67 33.10 -1.83
C THR A 296 -59.77 34.04 -2.33
N ARG A 297 -60.43 33.73 -3.45
CA ARG A 297 -61.62 34.43 -3.95
C ARG A 297 -62.85 33.55 -3.77
#